data_AF-A0A7C8CV65-F1
#
_entry.id   AF-A0A7C8CV65-F1
#
_cell.length_a   1.000
_cell.length_b   1.000
_cell.length_c   1.000
_cell.angle_alpha   90.00
_cell.angle_beta   90.00
_cell.angle_gamma   90.00
#
_symmetry.space_group_name_H-M   'P 1'
#
loop_
_entity.id
_entity.type
_entity.pdbx_description
1 polymer ?
#
loop_
_entity_poly.entity_id
_entity_poly.type
_entity_poly.pdbx_seq_one_letter_code
_entity_poly.pdbx_strand_id
1 'polypeptide(L)'
;METRTLPGSSSSASLRSGGLDEEKKTALIVDVPIHCISCGTMLVEEIPEGEDRLRGVCPRCGKIHYRNPKIVVGTLIERDDQVLLCRRAIEPAVGLWTPPAGFLEMNESLAEGAARET
;
A
#
# COMPACT_ATOMS: atom_id res chain seq x y z
N MET A 1 -21.07 -3.64 3.32
CA MET A 1 -20.93 -2.77 2.15
C MET A 1 -22.15 -1.87 2.13
N GLU A 2 -21.96 -0.56 2.06
CA GLU A 2 -23.07 0.40 2.14
C GLU A 2 -22.81 1.52 1.10
N THR A 3 -23.84 1.93 0.36
CA THR A 3 -23.72 3.02 -0.64
C THR A 3 -24.07 4.37 0.01
N ARG A 4 -23.48 5.46 -0.50
CA ARG A 4 -23.75 6.81 0.00
C ARG A 4 -23.87 7.80 -1.15
N THR A 5 -24.90 8.64 -1.14
CA THR A 5 -25.10 9.72 -2.12
C THR A 5 -23.97 10.74 -2.06
N LEU A 6 -23.45 11.15 -3.22
CA LEU A 6 -22.68 12.38 -3.32
C LEU A 6 -23.69 13.55 -3.39
N PRO A 7 -23.56 14.60 -2.56
CA PRO A 7 -24.40 15.78 -2.73
C PRO A 7 -24.10 16.41 -4.11
N GLY A 8 -25.17 16.72 -4.85
CA GLY A 8 -25.10 17.35 -6.17
C GLY A 8 -24.15 18.56 -6.21
N SER A 9 -23.47 18.70 -7.33
CA SER A 9 -22.43 19.69 -7.63
C SER A 9 -22.75 21.11 -7.13
N SER A 10 -22.14 21.53 -6.01
CA SER A 10 -21.57 22.88 -5.79
C SER A 10 -21.02 23.07 -4.37
N SER A 11 -20.30 22.10 -3.81
CA SER A 11 -19.43 22.39 -2.68
C SER A 11 -18.16 21.58 -2.81
N SER A 12 -17.01 22.25 -2.84
CA SER A 12 -15.71 21.62 -2.70
C SER A 12 -15.69 20.93 -1.34
N ALA A 13 -16.08 19.66 -1.29
CA ALA A 13 -15.80 18.79 -0.17
C ALA A 13 -14.27 18.75 -0.09
N SER A 14 -13.71 19.56 0.81
CA SER A 14 -12.28 19.56 1.08
C SER A 14 -11.95 18.14 1.53
N LEU A 15 -11.38 17.36 0.61
CA LEU A 15 -10.70 16.11 0.93
C LEU A 15 -9.64 16.51 1.94
N ARG A 16 -9.94 16.31 3.23
CA ARG A 16 -8.90 16.40 4.25
C ARG A 16 -7.87 15.36 3.85
N SER A 17 -6.76 15.82 3.30
CA SER A 17 -5.58 15.01 3.09
C SER A 17 -5.10 14.62 4.48
N GLY A 18 -5.68 13.56 5.04
CA GLY A 18 -5.13 12.89 6.19
C GLY A 18 -3.77 12.38 5.75
N GLY A 19 -2.71 13.11 6.10
CA GLY A 19 -1.35 12.65 5.86
C GLY A 19 -1.22 11.27 6.48
N LEU A 20 -0.65 10.32 5.72
CA LEU A 20 -0.24 9.05 6.29
C LEU A 20 0.82 9.37 7.35
N ASP A 21 0.55 9.02 8.60
CA ASP A 21 1.57 9.03 9.65
C ASP A 21 2.75 8.11 9.24
N GLU A 22 3.95 8.36 9.79
CA GLU A 22 5.18 7.63 9.40
C GLU A 22 5.08 6.12 9.67
N GLU A 23 4.29 5.74 10.68
CA GLU A 23 4.01 4.34 11.02
C GLU A 23 3.21 3.66 9.91
N LYS A 24 2.17 4.32 9.37
CA LYS A 24 1.40 3.82 8.21
C LYS A 24 2.18 3.86 6.91
N LYS A 25 3.11 4.81 6.72
CA LYS A 25 3.99 4.82 5.53
C LYS A 25 4.87 3.58 5.49
N THR A 26 5.37 3.13 6.65
CA THR A 26 6.22 1.94 6.74
C THR A 26 5.45 0.65 6.44
N ALA A 27 4.15 0.57 6.80
CA ALA A 27 3.31 -0.60 6.51
C ALA A 27 3.16 -0.90 5.00
N LEU A 28 3.34 0.11 4.14
CA LEU A 28 3.31 0.02 2.68
C LEU A 28 4.69 -0.30 2.07
N ILE A 29 5.66 -0.70 2.88
CA ILE A 29 6.98 -1.16 2.42
C ILE A 29 7.09 -2.65 2.71
N VAL A 30 7.70 -3.39 1.79
CA VAL A 30 8.09 -4.80 2.03
C VAL A 30 9.21 -4.80 3.05
N ASP A 31 9.00 -5.53 4.14
CA ASP A 31 9.98 -5.65 5.21
C ASP A 31 11.29 -6.23 4.67
N VAL A 32 12.39 -5.52 4.87
CA VAL A 32 13.71 -6.04 4.52
C VAL A 32 14.22 -6.88 5.68
N PRO A 33 14.56 -8.15 5.44
CA PRO A 33 15.00 -9.05 6.51
C PRO A 33 16.38 -8.64 7.02
N ILE A 34 16.61 -8.82 8.32
CA ILE A 34 17.92 -8.60 8.94
C ILE A 34 18.98 -9.63 8.49
N HIS A 35 18.56 -10.75 7.90
CA HIS A 35 19.43 -11.80 7.36
C HIS A 35 19.14 -12.03 5.87
N CYS A 36 20.17 -12.38 5.11
CA CYS A 36 20.06 -12.69 3.69
C CYS A 36 19.19 -13.92 3.45
N ILE A 37 18.10 -13.76 2.71
CA ILE A 37 17.17 -14.85 2.34
C ILE A 37 17.83 -15.98 1.55
N SER A 38 19.00 -15.73 0.95
CA SER A 38 19.70 -16.73 0.14
C SER A 38 20.71 -17.57 0.92
N CYS A 39 21.33 -17.03 1.97
CA CYS A 39 22.42 -17.72 2.68
C CYS A 39 22.43 -17.57 4.20
N GLY A 40 21.46 -16.86 4.79
CA GLY A 40 21.29 -16.69 6.23
C GLY A 40 22.26 -15.70 6.90
N THR A 41 23.20 -15.11 6.17
CA THR A 41 24.16 -14.14 6.73
C THR A 41 23.48 -12.81 7.05
N MET A 42 23.82 -12.20 8.19
CA MET A 42 23.32 -10.88 8.56
C MET A 42 23.65 -9.84 7.48
N LEU A 43 22.69 -8.97 7.15
CA LEU A 43 22.89 -7.90 6.18
C LEU A 43 23.64 -6.72 6.81
N VAL A 44 24.40 -6.01 5.97
CA VAL A 44 24.99 -4.71 6.32
C VAL A 44 24.28 -3.60 5.55
N GLU A 45 24.03 -2.45 6.17
CA GLU A 45 23.48 -1.28 5.47
C GLU A 45 24.61 -0.48 4.84
N GLU A 46 24.62 -0.42 3.51
CA GLU A 46 25.58 0.37 2.73
C GLU A 46 24.93 0.90 1.44
N ILE A 47 25.59 1.84 0.77
CA ILE A 47 25.19 2.33 -0.56
C ILE A 47 26.04 1.54 -1.59
N PRO A 48 25.45 0.62 -2.36
CA PRO A 48 26.18 -0.12 -3.39
C PRO A 48 26.75 0.81 -4.46
N GLU A 49 27.81 0.38 -5.14
CA GLU A 49 28.38 1.12 -6.27
C GLU A 49 27.31 1.35 -7.37
N GLY A 50 27.17 2.60 -7.80
CA GLY A 50 26.18 3.00 -8.82
C GLY A 50 24.77 3.25 -8.28
N GLU A 51 24.54 3.12 -6.97
CA GLU A 51 23.27 3.48 -6.33
C GLU A 51 23.36 4.77 -5.50
N ASP A 52 22.19 5.33 -5.15
CA ASP A 52 22.04 6.56 -4.38
C ASP A 52 21.36 6.35 -3.01
N ARG A 53 21.05 5.09 -2.64
CA ARG A 53 20.28 4.73 -1.45
C ARG A 53 20.94 3.62 -0.63
N LEU A 54 20.71 3.65 0.68
CA LEU A 54 21.09 2.56 1.59
C LEU A 54 20.30 1.29 1.27
N ARG A 55 21.02 0.17 1.18
CA ARG A 55 20.49 -1.17 0.93
C ARG A 55 21.04 -2.15 1.97
N GLY A 56 20.27 -3.19 2.25
CA GLY A 56 20.79 -4.35 2.96
C GLY A 56 21.64 -5.19 2.01
N VAL A 57 22.96 -5.14 2.13
CA VAL A 57 23.88 -5.93 1.30
C VAL A 57 24.39 -7.12 2.09
N CYS A 58 24.42 -8.30 1.47
CA CYS A 58 24.98 -9.48 2.09
C CYS A 58 26.50 -9.53 1.88
N PRO A 59 27.33 -9.45 2.94
CA PRO A 59 28.79 -9.45 2.79
C PRO A 59 29.35 -10.82 2.34
N ARG A 60 28.56 -11.90 2.44
CA ARG A 60 28.98 -13.26 2.05
C ARG A 60 28.74 -13.58 0.58
N CYS A 61 27.57 -13.22 0.05
CA CYS A 61 27.16 -13.60 -1.31
C CYS A 61 26.93 -12.40 -2.24
N GLY A 62 27.11 -11.18 -1.75
CA GLY A 62 27.00 -9.94 -2.54
C GLY A 62 25.57 -9.56 -2.95
N LYS A 63 24.54 -10.30 -2.53
CA LYS A 63 23.15 -9.97 -2.87
C LYS A 63 22.68 -8.70 -2.17
N ILE A 64 22.00 -7.85 -2.94
CA ILE A 64 21.40 -6.60 -2.49
C ILE A 64 19.91 -6.86 -2.20
N HIS A 65 19.45 -6.47 -1.02
CA HIS A 65 18.06 -6.58 -0.60
C HIS A 65 17.38 -5.21 -0.65
N TYR A 66 16.49 -5.06 -1.64
CA TYR A 66 15.78 -3.82 -1.90
C TYR A 66 14.56 -3.65 -1.00
N ARG A 67 14.35 -2.41 -0.53
CA ARG A 67 13.09 -1.96 0.08
C ARG A 67 12.15 -1.56 -1.04
N ASN A 68 11.11 -2.35 -1.28
CA ASN A 68 10.13 -2.11 -2.34
C ASN A 68 8.78 -1.72 -1.71
N PRO A 69 7.99 -0.85 -2.36
CA PRO A 69 6.63 -0.59 -1.89
C PRO A 69 5.74 -1.82 -2.10
N LYS A 70 4.75 -1.98 -1.22
CA LYS A 70 3.57 -2.82 -1.44
C LYS A 70 2.56 -2.00 -2.24
N ILE A 71 2.05 -2.58 -3.32
CA ILE A 71 1.04 -1.92 -4.16
C ILE A 71 -0.35 -2.23 -3.62
N VAL A 72 -1.14 -1.18 -3.41
CA VAL A 72 -2.55 -1.28 -3.03
C VAL A 72 -3.37 -0.73 -4.19
N VAL A 73 -4.39 -1.47 -4.60
CA VAL A 73 -5.35 -1.08 -5.63
C VAL A 73 -6.73 -0.94 -5.00
N GLY A 74 -7.54 -0.02 -5.51
CA GLY A 74 -8.90 0.20 -5.03
C GLY A 74 -9.77 0.84 -6.09
N THR A 75 -11.07 0.80 -5.86
CA THR A 75 -12.09 1.23 -6.83
C THR A 75 -13.01 2.27 -6.20
N LEU A 76 -13.32 3.32 -6.96
CA LEU A 76 -14.46 4.19 -6.65
C LEU A 76 -15.61 3.80 -7.58
N ILE A 77 -16.67 3.22 -7.01
CA ILE A 77 -17.78 2.65 -7.78
C ILE A 77 -18.97 3.59 -7.64
N GLU A 78 -19.45 4.10 -8.77
CA GLU A 78 -20.57 5.02 -8.84
C GLU A 78 -21.82 4.35 -9.40
N ARG A 79 -22.97 4.61 -8.78
CA ARG A 79 -24.29 4.17 -9.23
C ARG A 79 -25.36 5.12 -8.70
N ASP A 80 -26.25 5.58 -9.56
CA ASP A 80 -27.41 6.41 -9.20
C ASP A 80 -27.04 7.65 -8.33
N ASP A 81 -25.97 8.38 -8.72
CA ASP A 81 -25.37 9.50 -7.95
C ASP A 81 -24.88 9.13 -6.53
N GLN A 82 -24.66 7.84 -6.29
CA GLN A 82 -24.08 7.29 -5.06
C GLN A 82 -22.73 6.63 -5.33
N VAL A 83 -21.89 6.60 -4.30
CA VAL A 83 -20.64 5.83 -4.28
C VAL A 83 -20.72 4.65 -3.33
N LEU A 84 -20.13 3.52 -3.71
CA LEU A 84 -19.97 2.38 -2.80
C LEU A 84 -18.80 2.62 -1.85
N LEU A 85 -19.05 2.47 -0.55
CA LEU A 85 -18.01 2.51 0.48
C LEU A 85 -18.12 1.31 1.42
N CYS A 86 -16.99 0.93 1.97
CA CYS A 86 -16.86 -0.06 3.02
C CYS A 86 -16.68 0.63 4.36
N ARG A 87 -17.44 0.19 5.37
CA ARG A 87 -17.20 0.57 6.76
C ARG A 87 -16.20 -0.39 7.36
N ARG A 88 -15.05 0.13 7.78
CA ARG A 88 -13.92 -0.68 8.25
C ARG A 88 -14.26 -1.40 9.56
N ALA A 89 -13.95 -2.69 9.63
CA ALA A 89 -14.13 -3.50 10.83
C ALA A 89 -12.81 -3.80 11.59
N ILE A 90 -11.68 -3.31 11.07
CA ILE A 90 -10.33 -3.62 11.57
C ILE A 90 -9.55 -2.33 11.80
N GLU A 91 -8.76 -2.31 12.89
CA GLU A 91 -7.83 -1.22 13.24
C GLU A 91 -6.84 -0.95 12.09
N PRO A 92 -6.25 0.27 11.99
CA PRO A 92 -6.28 1.41 12.92
C PRO A 92 -7.45 2.39 12.72
N ALA A 93 -8.46 2.00 11.93
CA ALA A 93 -9.50 2.92 11.46
C ALA A 93 -10.88 2.27 11.47
N VAL A 94 -11.19 1.52 12.53
CA VAL A 94 -12.50 0.89 12.72
C VAL A 94 -13.61 1.95 12.65
N GLY A 95 -14.70 1.61 11.99
CA GLY A 95 -15.90 2.46 11.88
C GLY A 95 -15.80 3.59 10.86
N LEU A 96 -14.61 3.91 10.34
CA LEU A 96 -14.42 4.87 9.24
C LEU A 96 -14.78 4.25 7.89
N TRP A 97 -15.11 5.12 6.94
CA TRP A 97 -15.47 4.75 5.57
C TRP A 97 -14.26 4.75 4.65
N THR A 98 -14.20 3.79 3.73
CA THR A 98 -13.12 3.67 2.74
C THR A 98 -13.67 3.03 1.46
N PRO A 99 -13.14 3.36 0.27
CA PRO A 99 -13.45 2.58 -0.93
C PRO A 99 -12.98 1.12 -0.77
N PRO A 100 -13.57 0.16 -1.51
CA PRO A 100 -12.99 -1.18 -1.64
C PRO A 100 -11.54 -1.09 -2.15
N ALA A 101 -10.62 -1.74 -1.45
CA ALA A 101 -9.19 -1.71 -1.78
C ALA A 101 -8.44 -2.84 -1.06
N GLY A 102 -7.37 -3.31 -1.69
CA GLY A 102 -6.48 -4.34 -1.14
C GLY A 102 -5.13 -4.41 -1.86
N PHE A 103 -4.27 -5.32 -1.41
CA PHE A 103 -2.95 -5.50 -2.01
C PHE A 103 -3.04 -6.16 -3.38
N LEU A 104 -2.21 -5.69 -4.31
CA LEU A 104 -2.07 -6.33 -5.62
C LEU A 104 -1.31 -7.65 -5.47
N GLU A 105 -1.85 -8.72 -6.04
CA GLU A 105 -1.22 -10.04 -6.00
C GLU A 105 -0.27 -10.26 -7.19
N MET A 106 0.59 -11.27 -7.07
CA MET A 106 1.53 -11.61 -8.13
C MET A 106 0.79 -12.04 -9.40
N ASN A 107 1.25 -11.51 -10.54
CA ASN A 107 0.69 -11.76 -11.87
C ASN A 107 -0.70 -11.17 -12.12
N GLU A 108 -1.14 -10.21 -11.29
CA GLU A 108 -2.32 -9.40 -11.59
C GLU A 108 -1.93 -8.09 -12.28
N SER A 109 -2.74 -7.69 -13.27
CA SER A 109 -2.86 -6.30 -13.67
C SER A 109 -3.61 -5.49 -12.61
N LEU A 110 -3.45 -4.16 -12.63
CA LEU A 110 -4.18 -3.27 -11.73
C LEU A 110 -5.71 -3.46 -11.84
N ALA A 111 -6.21 -3.75 -13.05
CA ALA A 111 -7.63 -3.94 -13.30
C ALA A 111 -8.14 -5.26 -12.70
N GLU A 112 -7.37 -6.35 -12.80
CA GLU A 112 -7.72 -7.65 -12.21
C GLU A 112 -7.75 -7.57 -10.68
N GLY A 113 -6.72 -6.97 -10.07
CA GLY A 113 -6.69 -6.77 -8.62
C GLY A 113 -7.84 -5.88 -8.14
N ALA A 114 -8.13 -4.78 -8.85
CA ALA A 114 -9.25 -3.90 -8.53
C ALA A 114 -10.61 -4.63 -8.61
N ALA A 115 -10.80 -5.50 -9.61
CA ALA A 115 -12.00 -6.31 -9.76
C ALA A 115 -12.13 -7.38 -8.68
N ARG A 116 -11.02 -7.97 -8.21
CA ARG A 116 -11.02 -8.96 -7.11
C ARG A 116 -11.40 -8.35 -5.76
N GLU A 117 -11.01 -7.10 -5.51
CA GLU A 117 -11.28 -6.39 -4.25
C GLU A 117 -12.67 -5.76 -4.15
N THR A 118 -13.48 -5.87 -5.22
CA THR A 118 -14.82 -5.28 -5.36
C THR A 118 -15.92 -6.34 -5.25
#